data_AF-A0A6B3CA70-F1
#
_entry.id   AF-A0A6B3CA70-F1
#
_cell.length_a   1.000
_cell.length_b   1.000
_cell.length_c   1.000
_cell.angle_alpha   90.00
_cell.angle_beta   90.00
_cell.angle_gamma   90.00
#
_symmetry.space_group_name_H-M   'P 1'
#
loop_
_entity.id
_entity.type
_entity.pdbx_description
1 polymer ?
#
loop_
_entity_poly.entity_id
_entity_poly.type
_entity_poly.pdbx_seq_one_letter_code
_entity_poly.pdbx_strand_id
1 'polypeptide(L)'
;ADGFVLAGFTATGFAFTENILYLGNAFYEDVANGTGVLDSVTAATFFVRVVLSPFAHPLFTVLKGLGFGAASLSARRSRRIGLPLLGLTLAMATHALWNGSSHFGEYGFYAVYGCVMVPAFGLLLWLAVRMRRQRL
;
A
#
# COMPACT_ATOMS: atom_id res chain seq x y z
N ALA A 1 8.07 13.94 -11.21
CA ALA A 1 8.29 13.83 -9.76
C ALA A 1 7.02 14.16 -8.98
N ASP A 2 6.26 15.16 -9.41
CA ASP A 2 5.12 15.69 -8.65
C ASP A 2 3.96 14.69 -8.47
N GLY A 3 3.62 13.91 -9.51
CA GLY A 3 2.57 12.89 -9.42
C GLY A 3 2.88 11.73 -8.46
N PHE A 4 4.16 11.40 -8.24
CA PHE A 4 4.59 10.40 -7.25
C PHE A 4 4.37 10.91 -5.82
N VAL A 5 4.76 12.16 -5.57
CA VAL A 5 4.64 12.79 -4.24
C VAL A 5 3.16 12.98 -3.89
N LEU A 6 2.35 13.49 -4.81
CA LEU A 6 0.91 13.66 -4.60
C LEU A 6 0.21 12.32 -4.36
N ALA A 7 0.48 11.30 -5.19
CA ALA A 7 -0.10 9.97 -5.03
C ALA A 7 0.29 9.33 -3.68
N GLY A 8 1.55 9.50 -3.26
CA GLY A 8 2.03 9.03 -1.96
C GLY A 8 1.30 9.72 -0.80
N PHE A 9 1.22 11.06 -0.80
CA PHE A 9 0.54 11.81 0.25
C PHE A 9 -0.95 11.49 0.34
N THR A 10 -1.66 11.45 -0.79
CA THR A 10 -3.08 11.11 -0.81
C THR A 10 -3.35 9.71 -0.28
N ALA A 11 -2.52 8.73 -0.67
CA ALA A 11 -2.67 7.35 -0.23
C ALA A 11 -2.31 7.15 1.25
N THR A 12 -1.35 7.90 1.78
CA THR A 12 -1.06 7.91 3.24
C THR A 12 -2.24 8.48 4.01
N GLY A 13 -2.86 9.56 3.50
CA GLY A 13 -4.08 10.12 4.10
C GLY A 13 -5.22 9.10 4.15
N PHE A 14 -5.46 8.37 3.06
CA PHE A 14 -6.45 7.30 2.99
C PHE A 14 -6.15 6.17 4.00
N ALA A 15 -4.90 5.69 4.04
CA ALA A 15 -4.51 4.63 4.97
C ALA A 15 -4.73 5.05 6.44
N PHE A 16 -4.47 6.31 6.76
CA PHE A 16 -4.68 6.84 8.10
C PHE A 16 -6.17 6.81 8.50
N THR A 17 -7.07 7.31 7.64
CA THR A 17 -8.52 7.27 7.92
C THR A 17 -9.05 5.84 8.00
N GLU A 18 -8.58 4.93 7.14
CA GLU A 18 -8.98 3.53 7.20
C GLU A 18 -8.52 2.87 8.50
N ASN A 19 -7.28 3.12 8.93
CA ASN A 19 -6.76 2.56 10.18
C ASN A 19 -7.55 3.01 11.40
N ILE A 20 -8.00 4.28 11.46
CA ILE A 20 -8.88 4.75 12.54
C ILE A 20 -10.17 3.91 12.61
N LEU A 21 -10.79 3.63 11.47
CA LEU A 21 -12.04 2.87 11.41
C LEU A 21 -11.83 1.41 11.88
N TYR A 22 -10.77 0.74 11.42
CA TYR A 22 -10.49 -0.64 11.82
C TYR A 22 -10.06 -0.77 13.28
N LEU A 23 -9.21 0.12 13.78
CA LEU A 23 -8.81 0.16 15.19
C LEU A 23 -10.00 0.47 16.09
N GLY A 24 -10.88 1.38 15.67
CA GLY A 24 -12.10 1.71 16.41
C GLY A 24 -13.07 0.53 16.51
N ASN A 25 -13.30 -0.20 15.41
CA ASN A 25 -14.15 -1.39 15.42
C ASN A 25 -13.57 -2.52 16.27
N ALA A 26 -12.27 -2.80 16.12
CA ALA A 26 -11.60 -3.83 16.91
C ALA A 26 -11.62 -3.49 18.42
N PHE A 27 -11.44 -2.22 18.76
CA PHE A 27 -11.52 -1.75 20.15
C PHE A 27 -12.92 -1.90 20.73
N TYR A 28 -13.96 -1.55 19.95
CA TYR A 28 -15.34 -1.72 20.38
C TYR A 28 -15.67 -3.20 20.65
N GLU A 29 -15.21 -4.09 19.77
CA GLU A 29 -15.39 -5.54 19.93
C GLU A 29 -14.66 -6.07 21.16
N ASP A 30 -13.42 -5.63 21.40
CA ASP A 30 -12.65 -6.05 22.57
C ASP A 30 -13.30 -5.59 23.89
N VAL A 31 -13.80 -4.35 23.95
CA VAL A 31 -14.52 -3.82 25.11
C VAL A 31 -15.84 -4.56 25.34
N ALA A 32 -16.58 -4.87 24.28
CA ALA A 32 -17.85 -5.59 24.37
C ALA A 32 -17.68 -7.03 24.88
N ASN A 33 -16.59 -7.69 24.49
CA ASN A 33 -16.30 -9.07 24.85
C ASN A 33 -15.48 -9.21 26.15
N GLY A 34 -14.98 -8.10 26.71
CA GLY A 34 -14.13 -8.10 27.90
C GLY A 34 -12.80 -8.81 27.68
N THR A 35 -12.26 -8.78 26.45
CA THR A 35 -11.05 -9.50 26.07
C THR A 35 -9.80 -8.87 26.69
N GLY A 36 -8.90 -9.72 27.20
CA GLY A 36 -7.61 -9.29 27.71
C GLY A 36 -6.64 -8.94 26.59
N VAL A 37 -5.55 -8.23 26.93
CA VAL A 37 -4.55 -7.71 25.96
C VAL A 37 -3.95 -8.80 25.05
N LEU A 38 -3.83 -10.05 25.54
CA LEU A 38 -3.22 -11.15 24.80
C LEU A 38 -4.14 -11.75 23.71
N ASP A 39 -5.46 -11.62 23.87
CA ASP A 39 -6.46 -12.10 22.89
C ASP A 39 -7.13 -10.91 22.16
N SER A 40 -6.57 -9.71 22.32
CA SER A 40 -7.12 -8.47 21.77
C SER A 40 -7.03 -8.43 20.25
N VAL A 41 -8.20 -8.39 19.61
CA VAL A 41 -8.31 -8.18 18.15
C VAL A 41 -7.76 -6.80 17.78
N THR A 42 -7.85 -5.82 18.68
CA THR A 42 -7.24 -4.48 18.53
C THR A 42 -5.74 -4.55 18.45
N ALA A 43 -5.08 -5.30 19.34
CA ALA A 43 -3.61 -5.43 19.33
C ALA A 43 -3.11 -6.11 18.06
N ALA A 44 -3.78 -7.17 17.62
CA ALA A 44 -3.48 -7.84 16.35
C ALA A 44 -3.69 -6.91 15.15
N THR A 45 -4.82 -6.20 15.11
CA THR A 45 -5.15 -5.24 14.04
C THR A 45 -4.17 -4.08 14.01
N PHE A 46 -3.76 -3.56 15.16
CA PHE A 46 -2.73 -2.52 15.26
C PHE A 46 -1.41 -3.00 14.68
N PHE A 47 -0.93 -4.18 15.09
CA PHE A 47 0.35 -4.68 14.62
C PHE A 47 0.36 -4.91 13.10
N VAL A 48 -0.69 -5.53 12.57
CA VAL A 48 -0.83 -5.74 11.13
C VAL A 48 -0.92 -4.43 10.38
N ARG A 49 -1.79 -3.51 10.81
CA ARG A 49 -2.10 -2.31 10.02
C ARG A 49 -1.09 -1.18 10.17
N VAL A 50 -0.57 -0.98 11.38
CA VAL A 50 0.29 0.15 11.75
C VAL A 50 1.77 -0.20 11.67
N VAL A 51 2.15 -1.43 12.05
CA VAL A 51 3.57 -1.84 12.05
C VAL A 51 3.95 -2.49 10.73
N LEU A 52 3.17 -3.49 10.30
CA LEU A 52 3.50 -4.26 9.09
C LEU A 52 3.05 -3.54 7.82
N SER A 53 1.80 -3.07 7.74
CA SER A 53 1.25 -2.54 6.49
C SER A 53 1.05 -1.01 6.39
N PRO A 54 1.79 -0.12 7.08
CA PRO A 54 1.47 1.31 7.07
C PRO A 54 1.60 1.95 5.69
N PHE A 55 2.42 1.37 4.80
CA PHE A 55 2.65 1.90 3.45
C PHE A 55 2.03 1.05 2.32
N ALA A 56 1.18 0.06 2.63
CA ALA A 56 0.53 -0.80 1.64
C ALA A 56 -0.20 0.03 0.56
N HIS A 57 -1.08 0.92 1.01
CA HIS A 57 -1.90 1.76 0.15
C HIS A 57 -1.07 2.80 -0.62
N PRO A 58 -0.08 3.50 -0.01
CA PRO A 58 0.89 4.31 -0.73
C PRO A 58 1.61 3.57 -1.85
N LEU A 59 2.06 2.35 -1.59
CA LEU A 59 2.78 1.52 -2.57
C LEU A 59 1.96 1.21 -3.82
N PHE A 60 0.71 0.78 -3.64
CA PHE A 60 -0.17 0.46 -4.77
C PHE A 60 -0.56 1.72 -5.55
N THR A 61 -0.82 2.83 -4.85
CA THR A 61 -1.24 4.09 -5.48
C THR A 61 -0.09 4.74 -6.26
N VAL A 62 1.14 4.58 -5.80
CA VAL A 62 2.34 5.04 -6.51
C VAL A 62 2.53 4.32 -7.85
N LEU A 63 2.18 3.03 -7.98
CA LEU A 63 2.25 2.32 -9.28
C LEU A 63 1.34 2.96 -10.33
N LYS A 64 0.13 3.38 -9.92
CA LYS A 64 -0.77 4.17 -10.78
C LYS A 64 -0.16 5.53 -11.11
N GLY A 65 0.41 6.23 -10.11
CA GLY A 65 1.10 7.50 -10.29
C GLY A 65 2.29 7.43 -11.26
N LEU A 66 3.05 6.33 -11.24
CA LEU A 66 4.15 6.06 -12.19
C LEU A 66 3.63 5.83 -13.60
N GLY A 67 2.52 5.11 -13.78
CA GLY A 67 1.88 4.93 -15.08
C GLY A 67 1.47 6.27 -15.72
N PHE A 68 0.86 7.16 -14.93
CA PHE A 68 0.53 8.52 -15.37
C PHE A 68 1.77 9.41 -15.61
N GLY A 69 2.77 9.32 -14.74
CA GLY A 69 4.02 10.09 -14.87
C GLY A 69 4.86 9.67 -16.09
N ALA A 70 4.86 8.39 -16.45
CA ALA A 70 5.54 7.91 -17.67
C ALA A 70 4.76 8.27 -18.93
N ALA A 71 3.43 8.30 -18.86
CA ALA A 71 2.56 8.73 -19.95
C ALA A 71 2.75 10.22 -20.32
N SER A 72 2.93 11.09 -19.33
CA SER A 72 3.12 12.54 -19.56
C SER A 72 4.43 12.86 -20.28
N LEU A 73 5.45 12.01 -20.14
CA LEU A 73 6.73 12.13 -20.84
C LEU A 73 6.72 11.54 -22.26
N SER A 74 5.62 10.92 -22.70
CA SER A 74 5.56 10.25 -24.00
C SER A 74 4.88 11.09 -25.09
N ALA A 75 5.52 11.17 -26.26
CA ALA A 75 4.96 11.82 -27.45
C ALA A 75 3.97 10.92 -28.24
N ARG A 76 3.99 9.59 -28.00
CA ARG A 76 3.14 8.63 -28.74
C ARG A 76 1.80 8.41 -28.03
N ARG A 77 0.69 8.57 -28.77
CA ARG A 77 -0.69 8.42 -28.26
C ARG A 77 -0.97 7.05 -27.65
N SER A 78 -0.41 5.98 -28.22
CA SER A 78 -0.52 4.62 -27.68
C SER A 78 0.12 4.47 -26.29
N ARG A 79 1.28 5.08 -26.07
CA ARG A 79 1.97 5.08 -24.76
C ARG A 79 1.26 5.95 -23.73
N ARG A 80 0.58 7.02 -24.15
CA ARG A 80 -0.22 7.88 -23.25
C ARG A 80 -1.42 7.17 -22.64
N ILE A 81 -1.96 6.15 -23.31
CA ILE A 81 -3.12 5.38 -22.83
C ILE A 81 -2.68 4.04 -22.23
N GLY A 82 -1.69 3.38 -22.84
CA GLY A 82 -1.20 2.09 -22.38
C GLY A 82 -0.48 2.15 -21.03
N LEU A 83 0.34 3.16 -20.77
CA LEU A 83 1.12 3.26 -19.52
C LEU A 83 0.24 3.52 -18.27
N PRO A 84 -0.78 4.40 -18.30
CA PRO A 84 -1.68 4.57 -17.17
C PRO A 84 -2.57 3.35 -16.95
N LEU A 85 -3.06 2.71 -18.01
CA LEU A 85 -3.85 1.49 -17.90
C LEU A 85 -3.03 0.37 -17.26
N LEU A 86 -1.79 0.16 -17.72
CA LEU A 86 -0.88 -0.82 -17.14
C LEU A 86 -0.66 -0.57 -15.64
N GLY A 87 -0.37 0.68 -15.27
CA GLY A 87 -0.19 1.08 -13.87
C GLY A 87 -1.45 0.88 -13.02
N LEU A 88 -2.64 1.11 -13.58
CA LEU A 88 -3.91 0.86 -12.92
C LEU A 88 -4.16 -0.64 -12.72
N THR A 89 -3.97 -1.47 -13.75
CA THR A 89 -4.14 -2.93 -13.63
C THR A 89 -3.17 -3.53 -12.63
N LEU A 90 -1.90 -3.08 -12.63
CA LEU A 90 -0.93 -3.49 -11.62
C LEU A 90 -1.41 -3.08 -10.22
N ALA A 91 -1.79 -1.82 -10.01
CA ALA A 91 -2.28 -1.37 -8.71
C ALA A 91 -3.50 -2.18 -8.22
N MET A 92 -4.46 -2.47 -9.10
CA MET A 92 -5.63 -3.28 -8.77
C MET A 92 -5.27 -4.73 -8.45
N ALA A 93 -4.37 -5.35 -9.23
CA ALA A 93 -3.92 -6.72 -8.99
C ALA A 93 -3.20 -6.86 -7.66
N THR A 94 -2.27 -5.94 -7.34
CA THR A 94 -1.54 -5.97 -6.08
C THR A 94 -2.45 -5.70 -4.89
N HIS A 95 -3.43 -4.80 -5.04
CA HIS A 95 -4.44 -4.55 -4.00
C HIS A 95 -5.35 -5.77 -3.80
N ALA A 96 -5.84 -6.39 -4.87
CA ALA A 96 -6.65 -7.60 -4.80
C ALA A 96 -5.88 -8.77 -4.15
N LEU A 97 -4.59 -8.91 -4.48
CA LEU A 97 -3.71 -9.90 -3.86
C LEU A 97 -3.51 -9.63 -2.35
N TRP A 98 -3.39 -8.36 -1.96
CA TRP A 98 -3.32 -7.96 -0.55
C TRP A 98 -4.61 -8.26 0.20
N ASN A 99 -5.77 -7.91 -0.37
CA ASN A 99 -7.08 -8.22 0.22
C ASN A 99 -7.33 -9.73 0.30
N GLY A 100 -6.90 -10.47 -0.71
CA GLY A 100 -7.02 -11.93 -0.76
C GLY A 100 -6.03 -12.66 0.14
N SER A 101 -5.01 -11.99 0.67
CA SER A 101 -3.92 -12.62 1.44
C SER A 101 -4.41 -13.41 2.66
N SER A 102 -5.51 -12.98 3.27
CA SER A 102 -6.18 -13.64 4.40
C SER A 102 -6.85 -14.97 4.02
N HIS A 103 -7.13 -15.21 2.73
CA HIS A 103 -7.77 -16.43 2.25
C HIS A 103 -6.78 -17.54 1.87
N PHE A 104 -5.48 -17.25 1.80
CA PHE A 104 -4.45 -18.23 1.40
C PHE A 104 -3.94 -19.11 2.57
N GLY A 105 -4.63 -19.11 3.72
CA GLY A 105 -4.27 -19.88 4.92
C GLY A 105 -3.40 -19.10 5.90
N GLU A 106 -2.97 -19.77 6.97
CA GLU A 106 -2.28 -19.15 8.13
C GLU A 106 -1.01 -18.38 7.75
N TYR A 107 -0.28 -18.84 6.73
CA TYR A 107 0.94 -18.19 6.23
C TYR A 107 0.75 -17.31 4.99
N GLY A 108 -0.47 -17.24 4.44
CA GLY A 108 -0.78 -16.51 3.22
C GLY A 108 -0.44 -15.02 3.32
N PHE A 109 -0.78 -14.42 4.45
CA PHE A 109 -0.44 -13.04 4.77
C PHE A 109 1.09 -12.81 4.76
N TYR A 110 1.86 -13.64 5.46
CA TYR A 110 3.31 -13.49 5.56
C TYR A 110 4.02 -13.72 4.21
N ALA A 111 3.54 -14.66 3.41
CA ALA A 111 4.07 -14.93 2.08
C ALA A 111 3.85 -13.74 1.14
N VAL A 112 2.63 -13.20 1.07
CA VAL A 112 2.31 -12.01 0.27
C VAL A 112 3.11 -10.80 0.78
N TYR A 113 3.23 -10.65 2.11
CA TYR A 113 4.03 -9.59 2.72
C TYR A 113 5.50 -9.65 2.27
N GLY A 114 6.14 -10.81 2.42
CA GLY A 114 7.55 -11.01 2.08
C GLY A 114 7.83 -10.90 0.58
N CYS A 115 6.96 -11.44 -0.27
CA CYS A 115 7.19 -11.50 -1.71
C CYS A 115 6.75 -10.24 -2.46
N VAL A 116 5.82 -9.45 -1.92
CA VAL A 116 5.25 -8.28 -2.62
C VAL A 116 5.61 -6.99 -1.92
N MET A 117 5.41 -6.92 -0.61
CA MET A 117 5.62 -5.68 0.13
C MET A 117 7.09 -5.34 0.28
N VAL A 118 7.91 -6.29 0.74
CA VAL A 118 9.35 -6.06 0.96
C VAL A 118 10.08 -5.64 -0.33
N PRO A 119 9.90 -6.29 -1.50
CA PRO A 119 10.54 -5.85 -2.73
C PRO A 119 10.05 -4.49 -3.20
N ALA A 120 8.77 -4.19 -3.02
CA ALA A 120 8.21 -2.91 -3.43
C ALA A 120 8.70 -1.76 -2.53
N PHE A 121 8.86 -1.98 -1.22
CA PHE A 121 9.58 -1.06 -0.33
C PHE A 121 11.03 -0.82 -0.78
N GLY A 122 11.75 -1.90 -1.08
CA GLY A 122 13.13 -1.83 -1.58
C GLY A 122 13.22 -1.00 -2.87
N LEU A 123 12.29 -1.20 -3.80
CA LEU A 123 12.21 -0.44 -5.04
C LEU A 123 11.92 1.04 -4.78
N LEU A 124 10.97 1.37 -3.91
CA LEU A 124 10.66 2.76 -3.55
C LEU A 124 11.82 3.46 -2.86
N LEU A 125 12.49 2.80 -1.90
CA LEU A 125 13.67 3.33 -1.24
C LEU A 125 14.79 3.58 -2.25
N TRP A 126 15.04 2.62 -3.14
CA TRP A 126 16.04 2.77 -4.19
C TRP A 126 15.72 3.93 -5.13
N LEU A 127 14.46 4.06 -5.57
CA LEU A 127 14.01 5.19 -6.40
C LEU A 127 14.15 6.53 -5.67
N ALA A 128 13.74 6.60 -4.41
CA ALA A 128 13.85 7.81 -3.59
C ALA A 128 15.31 8.26 -3.42
N VAL A 129 16.21 7.32 -3.11
CA VAL A 129 17.65 7.58 -3.00
C VAL A 129 18.23 8.03 -4.34
N ARG A 130 17.88 7.35 -5.44
CA ARG A 130 18.35 7.70 -6.78
C ARG A 130 17.89 9.09 -7.20
N MET A 131 16.64 9.45 -6.95
CA MET A 131 16.09 10.77 -7.26
C MET A 131 16.73 11.87 -6.41
N ARG A 132 17.01 11.60 -5.13
CA ARG A 132 17.73 12.55 -4.27
C ARG A 132 19.16 12.80 -4.77
N ARG A 133 19.86 11.76 -5.20
CA ARG A 133 21.22 11.87 -5.77
C ARG A 133 21.29 12.61 -7.10
N GLN A 134 20.20 12.67 -7.87
CA GLN A 134 20.16 13.42 -9.13
C GLN A 134 19.82 14.91 -8.94
N ARG A 135 19.41 15.32 -7.74
CA ARG A 135 19.08 16.71 -7.38
C ARG A 135 20.19 17.41 -6.58
N LEU A 136 21.22 16.67 -6.17
CA LEU A 136 22.45 17.15 -5.53
C LEU A 136 23.57 17.13 -6.56
#